data_AF-A0A7C1GQP3-F1
#
_entry.id   AF-A0A7C1GQP3-F1
#
_cell.length_a   1.000
_cell.length_b   1.000
_cell.length_c   1.000
_cell.angle_alpha   90.00
_cell.angle_beta   90.00
_cell.angle_gamma   90.00
#
_symmetry.space_group_name_H-M   'P 1'
#
loop_
_entity.id
_entity.type
_entity.pdbx_description
1 polymer ?
#
loop_
_entity_poly.entity_id
_entity_poly.type
_entity_poly.pdbx_seq_one_letter_code
_entity_poly.pdbx_strand_id
1 'polypeptide(L)'
;MIGLRRFAKIINKAIIAIVMMVYFSVHGFYAISVFAQVDSNNVKTDTSYRKGVKMTQTMYKWFGRQSVKNAPMTNEEAVNRFIRYEGKVISNVSIVRFDAFGYSVYDTTIKPKRNIEEIGNSLHLKTWEKIIQNNLLFKEGDKVVPFDMAETEQLLRQSNYFEDANILIQTLSDTGLVNVFVITKDRWTMSIGMQYSSPEKMKFALSERNFAGLGMRVKAIAYYDKSFPDKWSYQGELEVPNYFGSYISSYFFIRNGHAHETYLMRFNRDFYASKTKYAGGVELIRSDEPYKIFTNDSVIQVNYQNQDYWIGRSIRVSPRSTTRAPFNLVIALRYNRKDFFKALPVSMYFNPSFHSQENYVVSLGLSKQTIYRSSLYFGFGNTEDIPVGFKIQATSGIQQTSFQRRFLIGGELSAAEITPAGYLFLSSRLGGYLAEGSKIEQAVINIRAQYFSNLYRIGSNDIRHFVRYDFTRGNIRFDGEREYVVLSSNYGVRGLSSPSLYGQTRLMFNFESMMYSPHYIYGFRPAFFVFADFGMVGEADELIYQNTLYSGLGIGLRLKNESLIFPTFLFRFGYYPKLPADADVAYWFISTENRRSFEQFRVKEPYILEYE
;
A
#
# COMPACT_ATOMS: atom_id res chain seq x y z
N MET A 1 -13.82 -5.94 -37.73
CA MET A 1 -15.19 -5.67 -37.20
C MET A 1 -15.48 -6.28 -35.82
N ILE A 2 -14.78 -7.32 -35.35
CA ILE A 2 -15.03 -7.97 -34.03
C ILE A 2 -14.56 -7.10 -32.84
N GLY A 3 -13.56 -6.22 -33.03
CA GLY A 3 -13.04 -5.32 -31.99
C GLY A 3 -14.00 -4.21 -31.56
N LEU A 4 -14.69 -3.54 -32.50
CA LEU A 4 -15.61 -2.44 -32.20
C LEU A 4 -16.85 -2.89 -31.40
N ARG A 5 -17.41 -4.07 -31.70
CA ARG A 5 -18.56 -4.62 -30.94
C ARG A 5 -18.19 -5.00 -29.51
N ARG A 6 -16.95 -5.44 -29.26
CA ARG A 6 -16.44 -5.69 -27.90
C ARG A 6 -16.17 -4.37 -27.16
N PHE A 7 -15.63 -3.37 -27.85
CA PHE A 7 -15.39 -2.04 -27.28
C PHE A 7 -16.69 -1.31 -26.89
N ALA A 8 -17.71 -1.34 -27.75
CA ALA A 8 -19.03 -0.79 -27.45
C ALA A 8 -19.72 -1.53 -26.28
N LYS A 9 -19.55 -2.86 -26.16
CA LYS A 9 -20.01 -3.62 -24.98
C LYS A 9 -19.29 -3.19 -23.70
N ILE A 10 -18.00 -2.89 -23.77
CA ILE A 10 -17.23 -2.39 -22.61
C ILE A 10 -17.75 -1.01 -22.18
N ILE A 11 -18.03 -0.11 -23.12
CA ILE A 11 -18.58 1.23 -22.83
C ILE A 11 -19.98 1.15 -22.18
N ASN A 12 -20.88 0.33 -22.72
CA ASN A 12 -22.21 0.16 -22.13
C ASN A 12 -22.15 -0.48 -20.72
N LYS A 13 -21.22 -1.42 -20.50
CA LYS A 13 -20.97 -1.98 -19.16
C LYS A 13 -20.40 -0.94 -18.19
N ALA A 14 -19.53 -0.05 -18.67
CA ALA A 14 -18.98 1.05 -17.87
C ALA A 14 -20.08 2.04 -17.44
N ILE A 15 -21.02 2.38 -18.33
CA ILE A 15 -22.15 3.27 -18.01
C ILE A 15 -23.06 2.63 -16.94
N ILE A 16 -23.37 1.34 -17.06
CA ILE A 16 -24.20 0.64 -16.05
C ILE A 16 -23.45 0.53 -14.71
N ALA A 17 -22.13 0.30 -14.75
CA ALA A 17 -21.29 0.32 -13.55
C ALA A 17 -21.27 1.69 -12.86
N ILE A 18 -21.28 2.80 -13.62
CA ILE A 18 -21.41 4.17 -13.09
C ILE A 18 -22.73 4.33 -12.33
N VAL A 19 -23.84 3.91 -12.95
CA VAL A 19 -25.17 4.01 -12.32
C VAL A 19 -25.23 3.17 -11.04
N MET A 20 -24.63 1.96 -11.04
CA MET A 20 -24.52 1.12 -9.85
C MET A 20 -23.61 1.75 -8.77
N MET A 21 -22.47 2.34 -9.13
CA MET A 21 -21.57 3.01 -8.18
C MET A 21 -22.23 4.24 -7.54
N VAL A 22 -22.94 5.05 -8.32
CA VAL A 22 -23.74 6.19 -7.81
C VAL A 22 -24.87 5.68 -6.93
N TYR A 23 -25.55 4.58 -7.31
CA TYR A 23 -26.57 3.95 -6.48
C TYR A 23 -26.00 3.47 -5.14
N PHE A 24 -24.84 2.79 -5.12
CA PHE A 24 -24.16 2.34 -3.90
C PHE A 24 -23.71 3.50 -3.01
N SER A 25 -23.28 4.62 -3.59
CA SER A 25 -22.85 5.81 -2.85
C SER A 25 -24.00 6.72 -2.41
N VAL A 26 -25.15 6.71 -3.07
CA VAL A 26 -26.33 7.47 -2.62
C VAL A 26 -27.16 6.66 -1.63
N HIS A 27 -27.47 5.40 -1.93
CA HIS A 27 -28.36 4.57 -1.11
C HIS A 27 -27.63 3.90 0.07
N GLY A 28 -26.31 3.74 0.00
CA GLY A 28 -25.49 3.37 1.16
C GLY A 28 -25.46 4.45 2.25
N PHE A 29 -25.62 5.72 1.87
CA PHE A 29 -25.60 6.86 2.81
C PHE A 29 -26.97 7.16 3.42
N TYR A 30 -28.07 6.96 2.70
CA TYR A 30 -29.44 7.10 3.26
C TYR A 30 -29.70 6.17 4.46
N ALA A 31 -28.98 5.05 4.57
CA ALA A 31 -29.08 4.13 5.71
C ALA A 31 -28.40 4.65 7.00
N ILE A 32 -27.54 5.67 6.90
CA ILE A 32 -26.74 6.18 8.03
C ILE A 32 -27.38 7.44 8.64
N SER A 33 -28.17 8.20 7.87
CA SER A 33 -28.75 9.48 8.30
C SER A 33 -29.96 9.39 9.25
N VAL A 34 -30.33 8.20 9.74
CA VAL A 34 -31.46 8.02 10.70
C VAL A 34 -31.00 8.03 12.17
N PHE A 35 -29.71 8.18 12.45
CA PHE A 35 -29.19 8.35 13.82
C PHE A 35 -28.76 9.79 14.08
N ALA A 36 -29.72 10.70 14.19
CA ALA A 36 -29.51 11.97 14.86
C ALA A 36 -30.84 12.43 15.51
N GLN A 37 -30.73 12.75 16.80
CA GLN A 37 -31.72 13.42 17.66
C GLN A 37 -32.86 12.56 18.24
N VAL A 38 -32.72 12.22 19.53
CA VAL A 38 -33.86 12.04 20.43
C VAL A 38 -33.67 13.02 21.57
N ASP A 39 -34.34 14.16 21.48
CA ASP A 39 -34.51 15.08 22.59
C ASP A 39 -35.47 14.48 23.63
N SER A 40 -35.10 14.61 24.90
CA SER A 40 -35.88 14.20 26.05
C SER A 40 -37.13 15.07 26.23
N ASN A 41 -38.20 14.44 26.73
CA ASN A 41 -39.44 15.02 27.28
C ASN A 41 -40.62 15.18 26.31
N ASN A 42 -41.44 14.13 26.21
CA ASN A 42 -42.84 14.18 26.66
C ASN A 42 -43.53 12.83 26.42
N VAL A 43 -44.15 12.30 27.47
CA VAL A 43 -45.01 11.12 27.39
C VAL A 43 -46.33 11.53 26.73
N LYS A 44 -46.62 11.00 25.54
CA LYS A 44 -47.99 10.84 25.03
C LYS A 44 -48.14 9.46 24.40
N THR A 45 -49.21 8.81 24.81
CA THR A 45 -49.60 7.45 24.44
C THR A 45 -50.18 7.38 23.02
N ASP A 46 -49.85 6.26 22.39
CA ASP A 46 -50.64 5.48 21.43
C ASP A 46 -50.44 5.61 19.90
N THR A 47 -50.42 4.43 19.27
CA THR A 47 -50.47 4.06 17.83
C THR A 47 -49.21 4.05 16.92
N SER A 48 -48.02 4.49 17.35
CA SER A 48 -46.81 4.44 16.50
C SER A 48 -46.00 3.12 16.56
N TYR A 49 -46.33 2.21 17.46
CA TYR A 49 -45.51 1.02 17.77
C TYR A 49 -45.46 -0.04 16.64
N ARG A 50 -46.37 -0.02 15.67
CA ARG A 50 -46.42 -1.03 14.58
C ARG A 50 -45.57 -0.68 13.35
N LYS A 51 -45.21 0.60 13.13
CA LYS A 51 -44.33 1.02 12.02
C LYS A 51 -42.84 0.92 12.37
N GLY A 52 -42.47 1.16 13.64
CA GLY A 52 -41.10 1.02 14.11
C GLY A 52 -40.55 -0.42 14.03
N VAL A 53 -41.41 -1.43 14.26
CA VAL A 53 -41.03 -2.85 14.20
C VAL A 53 -40.81 -3.34 12.76
N LYS A 54 -41.51 -2.79 11.76
CA LYS A 54 -41.25 -3.10 10.34
C LYS A 54 -39.96 -2.45 9.85
N MET A 55 -39.64 -1.23 10.28
CA MET A 55 -38.40 -0.56 9.90
C MET A 55 -37.18 -1.23 10.52
N THR A 56 -37.26 -1.66 11.78
CA THR A 56 -36.19 -2.44 12.43
C THR A 56 -36.06 -3.86 11.85
N GLN A 57 -37.16 -4.53 11.47
CA GLN A 57 -37.08 -5.82 10.76
C GLN A 57 -36.50 -5.71 9.34
N THR A 58 -36.77 -4.60 8.63
CA THR A 58 -36.21 -4.32 7.30
C THR A 58 -34.72 -3.99 7.40
N MET A 59 -34.31 -3.22 8.43
CA MET A 59 -32.91 -3.00 8.76
C MET A 59 -32.21 -4.31 9.16
N TYR A 60 -32.85 -5.18 9.97
CA TYR A 60 -32.29 -6.49 10.35
C TYR A 60 -32.08 -7.42 9.13
N LYS A 61 -32.92 -7.32 8.10
CA LYS A 61 -32.69 -8.01 6.81
C LYS A 61 -31.53 -7.42 6.00
N TRP A 62 -31.17 -6.15 6.21
CA TRP A 62 -30.03 -5.50 5.56
C TRP A 62 -28.70 -5.84 6.26
N PHE A 63 -28.72 -5.99 7.60
CA PHE A 63 -27.62 -6.48 8.43
C PHE A 63 -27.51 -8.01 8.39
N GLY A 64 -27.12 -8.54 7.23
CA GLY A 64 -26.82 -9.97 7.10
C GLY A 64 -25.46 -10.29 7.72
N ARG A 65 -25.41 -11.23 8.67
CA ARG A 65 -24.17 -11.90 9.05
C ARG A 65 -23.73 -12.72 7.85
N GLN A 66 -22.77 -12.23 7.06
CA GLN A 66 -22.18 -13.06 6.01
C GLN A 66 -21.45 -14.22 6.70
N SER A 67 -22.03 -15.43 6.60
CA SER A 67 -21.39 -16.67 7.06
C SER A 67 -20.35 -17.10 6.04
N VAL A 68 -19.33 -16.28 5.82
CA VAL A 68 -18.16 -16.69 5.04
C VAL A 68 -17.23 -17.38 6.02
N LYS A 69 -16.79 -18.61 5.72
CA LYS A 69 -15.61 -19.19 6.39
C LYS A 69 -14.46 -18.21 6.14
N ASN A 70 -14.05 -17.55 7.21
CA ASN A 70 -13.12 -16.43 7.14
C ASN A 70 -11.67 -16.94 6.99
N ALA A 71 -10.81 -16.03 6.51
CA ALA A 71 -9.37 -16.17 6.64
C ALA A 71 -8.98 -16.51 8.09
N PRO A 72 -7.82 -17.16 8.31
CA PRO A 72 -7.37 -17.46 9.67
C PRO A 72 -7.33 -16.18 10.49
N MET A 73 -7.92 -16.24 11.69
CA MET A 73 -7.91 -15.12 12.66
C MET A 73 -6.71 -15.25 13.62
N THR A 74 -6.08 -16.41 13.62
CA THR A 74 -4.85 -16.72 14.36
C THR A 74 -3.67 -16.75 13.39
N ASN A 75 -2.49 -16.37 13.88
CA ASN A 75 -1.28 -16.41 13.08
C ASN A 75 -0.86 -17.87 12.84
N GLU A 76 -0.89 -18.30 11.58
CA GLU A 76 -0.45 -19.63 11.14
C GLU A 76 0.69 -19.47 10.13
N GLU A 77 1.81 -20.18 10.30
CA GLU A 77 2.86 -20.19 9.28
C GLU A 77 2.33 -20.80 7.98
N ALA A 78 2.42 -20.05 6.89
CA ALA A 78 1.77 -20.38 5.62
C ALA A 78 2.20 -21.74 5.05
N VAL A 79 3.45 -22.15 5.36
CA VAL A 79 4.07 -23.38 4.87
C VAL A 79 3.43 -24.64 5.44
N ASN A 80 2.92 -24.59 6.68
CA ASN A 80 2.46 -25.78 7.43
C ASN A 80 1.39 -26.59 6.69
N ARG A 81 0.51 -25.91 5.94
CA ARG A 81 -0.55 -26.54 5.14
C ARG A 81 -0.04 -27.45 4.04
N PHE A 82 1.21 -27.24 3.60
CA PHE A 82 1.78 -27.92 2.45
C PHE A 82 2.80 -29.01 2.83
N ILE A 83 3.27 -29.06 4.08
CA ILE A 83 4.33 -29.99 4.55
C ILE A 83 3.96 -31.45 4.26
N ARG A 84 2.71 -31.86 4.48
CA ARG A 84 2.25 -33.24 4.24
C ARG A 84 2.32 -33.72 2.78
N TYR A 85 2.52 -32.80 1.84
CA TYR A 85 2.62 -33.09 0.41
C TYR A 85 4.04 -32.96 -0.13
N GLU A 86 5.00 -32.59 0.72
CA GLU A 86 6.38 -32.37 0.32
C GLU A 86 6.93 -33.55 -0.51
N GLY A 87 7.58 -33.23 -1.63
CA GLY A 87 8.25 -34.22 -2.48
C GLY A 87 7.33 -35.01 -3.42
N LYS A 88 6.01 -34.96 -3.23
CA LYS A 88 5.03 -35.53 -4.18
C LYS A 88 5.09 -34.80 -5.52
N VAL A 89 4.74 -35.48 -6.61
CA VAL A 89 4.80 -34.91 -7.96
C VAL A 89 3.46 -34.29 -8.35
N ILE A 90 3.50 -33.08 -8.88
CA ILE A 90 2.31 -32.35 -9.35
C ILE A 90 1.89 -32.94 -10.69
N SER A 91 0.79 -33.68 -10.70
CA SER A 91 0.25 -34.29 -11.91
C SER A 91 -0.59 -33.31 -12.74
N ASN A 92 -1.39 -32.46 -12.08
CA ASN A 92 -2.19 -31.44 -12.73
C ASN A 92 -2.30 -30.16 -11.88
N VAL A 93 -2.32 -29.01 -12.56
CA VAL A 93 -2.64 -27.70 -11.95
C VAL A 93 -3.95 -27.18 -12.54
N SER A 94 -5.00 -27.20 -11.72
CA SER A 94 -6.34 -26.70 -12.06
C SER A 94 -6.56 -25.31 -11.48
N ILE A 95 -7.13 -24.40 -12.28
CA ILE A 95 -7.39 -23.01 -11.86
C ILE A 95 -8.89 -22.79 -11.70
N VAL A 96 -9.30 -22.33 -10.51
CA VAL A 96 -10.69 -22.02 -10.17
C VAL A 96 -10.82 -20.51 -9.96
N ARG A 97 -11.63 -19.85 -10.80
CA ARG A 97 -11.76 -18.39 -10.84
C ARG A 97 -13.15 -17.91 -10.40
N PHE A 98 -13.19 -17.22 -9.27
CA PHE A 98 -14.40 -16.57 -8.77
C PHE A 98 -14.48 -15.09 -9.16
N ASP A 99 -15.70 -14.61 -9.39
CA ASP A 99 -15.98 -13.18 -9.55
C ASP A 99 -15.85 -12.42 -8.23
N ALA A 100 -15.92 -11.09 -8.30
CA ALA A 100 -15.67 -10.21 -7.18
C ALA A 100 -16.66 -10.37 -6.02
N PHE A 101 -17.96 -10.52 -6.30
CA PHE A 101 -18.98 -10.46 -5.25
C PHE A 101 -19.55 -11.83 -4.89
N GLY A 102 -19.77 -12.06 -3.59
CA GLY A 102 -20.55 -13.20 -3.07
C GLY A 102 -19.82 -14.55 -2.98
N TYR A 103 -18.59 -14.67 -3.46
CA TYR A 103 -17.78 -15.90 -3.43
C TYR A 103 -16.75 -15.94 -2.29
N SER A 104 -16.23 -17.13 -1.99
CA SER A 104 -15.14 -17.38 -1.02
C SER A 104 -14.09 -18.36 -1.58
N VAL A 105 -12.80 -18.10 -1.28
CA VAL A 105 -11.68 -19.01 -1.62
C VAL A 105 -11.53 -20.18 -0.64
N TYR A 106 -12.24 -20.15 0.49
CA TYR A 106 -12.23 -21.20 1.51
C TYR A 106 -13.42 -22.15 1.42
N ASP A 107 -14.47 -21.75 0.72
CA ASP A 107 -15.67 -22.56 0.50
C ASP A 107 -16.25 -22.26 -0.88
N THR A 108 -15.98 -23.18 -1.82
CA THR A 108 -16.37 -23.06 -3.23
C THR A 108 -17.87 -23.26 -3.46
N THR A 109 -18.63 -23.68 -2.43
CA THR A 109 -20.09 -23.87 -2.52
C THR A 109 -20.87 -22.57 -2.34
N ILE A 110 -20.23 -21.54 -1.76
CA ILE A 110 -20.85 -20.23 -1.53
C ILE A 110 -21.02 -19.50 -2.87
N LYS A 111 -22.26 -19.08 -3.14
CA LYS A 111 -22.64 -18.31 -4.32
C LYS A 111 -23.23 -16.94 -3.92
N PRO A 112 -23.20 -15.95 -4.83
CA PRO A 112 -23.93 -14.69 -4.68
C PRO A 112 -25.38 -14.96 -4.30
N LYS A 113 -25.90 -14.19 -3.34
CA LYS A 113 -27.30 -14.35 -2.86
C LYS A 113 -28.18 -13.16 -3.22
N ARG A 114 -27.57 -12.05 -3.64
CA ARG A 114 -28.26 -10.78 -3.87
C ARG A 114 -28.16 -10.40 -5.35
N ASN A 115 -29.27 -9.93 -5.94
CA ASN A 115 -29.32 -9.52 -7.35
C ASN A 115 -28.23 -8.50 -7.72
N ILE A 116 -27.86 -7.61 -6.80
CA ILE A 116 -26.82 -6.60 -7.05
C ILE A 116 -25.42 -7.20 -7.19
N GLU A 117 -25.14 -8.29 -6.45
CA GLU A 117 -23.88 -9.04 -6.57
C GLU A 117 -23.83 -9.77 -7.92
N GLU A 118 -24.95 -10.36 -8.36
CA GLU A 118 -25.08 -11.02 -9.65
C GLU A 118 -24.93 -10.04 -10.83
N ILE A 119 -25.59 -8.88 -10.76
CA ILE A 119 -25.44 -7.82 -11.77
C ILE A 119 -23.98 -7.35 -11.81
N GLY A 120 -23.37 -7.07 -10.66
CA GLY A 120 -21.94 -6.71 -10.59
C GLY A 120 -21.06 -7.77 -11.26
N ASN A 121 -21.24 -9.04 -10.92
CA ASN A 121 -20.47 -10.13 -11.50
C ASN A 121 -20.70 -10.28 -13.02
N SER A 122 -21.90 -9.98 -13.54
CA SER A 122 -22.17 -10.00 -14.99
C SER A 122 -21.42 -8.91 -15.77
N LEU A 123 -21.09 -7.80 -15.10
CA LEU A 123 -20.35 -6.67 -15.67
C LEU A 123 -18.83 -6.87 -15.54
N HIS A 124 -18.39 -7.60 -14.51
CA HIS A 124 -16.98 -7.90 -14.27
C HIS A 124 -16.39 -8.79 -15.37
N LEU A 125 -15.11 -8.57 -15.68
CA LEU A 125 -14.34 -9.43 -16.57
C LEU A 125 -13.30 -10.17 -15.72
N LYS A 126 -13.45 -11.50 -15.65
CA LYS A 126 -12.52 -12.35 -14.90
C LYS A 126 -11.11 -12.26 -15.44
N THR A 127 -10.16 -12.31 -14.53
CA THR A 127 -8.74 -12.53 -14.85
C THR A 127 -8.56 -13.81 -15.67
N TRP A 128 -7.72 -13.77 -16.71
CA TRP A 128 -7.49 -14.93 -17.55
C TRP A 128 -6.66 -15.99 -16.81
N GLU A 129 -6.92 -17.27 -17.09
CA GLU A 129 -6.17 -18.38 -16.47
C GLU A 129 -4.68 -18.27 -16.73
N LYS A 130 -4.29 -17.86 -17.94
CA LYS A 130 -2.89 -17.67 -18.31
C LYS A 130 -2.18 -16.64 -17.41
N ILE A 131 -2.88 -15.60 -16.97
CA ILE A 131 -2.32 -14.59 -16.06
C ILE A 131 -2.08 -15.20 -14.67
N ILE A 132 -2.99 -16.04 -14.19
CA ILE A 132 -2.80 -16.78 -12.93
C ILE A 132 -1.62 -17.75 -13.06
N GLN A 133 -1.55 -18.54 -14.14
CA GLN A 133 -0.45 -19.48 -14.43
C GLN A 133 0.91 -18.79 -14.45
N ASN A 134 1.01 -17.62 -15.08
CA ASN A 134 2.27 -16.86 -15.19
C ASN A 134 2.80 -16.36 -13.84
N ASN A 135 1.96 -16.36 -12.79
CA ASN A 135 2.36 -15.96 -11.44
C ASN A 135 2.66 -17.15 -10.51
N LEU A 136 2.52 -18.39 -10.99
CA LEU A 136 2.83 -19.59 -10.20
C LEU A 136 4.34 -19.84 -10.16
N LEU A 137 4.85 -20.20 -8.98
CA LEU A 137 6.26 -20.59 -8.82
C LEU A 137 6.51 -22.06 -9.19
N PHE A 138 5.49 -22.84 -9.50
CA PHE A 138 5.59 -24.25 -9.83
C PHE A 138 4.80 -24.57 -11.10
N LYS A 139 5.07 -25.70 -11.72
CA LYS A 139 4.35 -26.22 -12.88
C LYS A 139 4.05 -27.72 -12.72
N GLU A 140 3.23 -28.25 -13.61
CA GLU A 140 3.01 -29.68 -13.74
C GLU A 140 4.34 -30.41 -13.98
N GLY A 141 4.50 -31.57 -13.35
CA GLY A 141 5.73 -32.35 -13.31
C GLY A 141 6.73 -31.97 -12.21
N ASP A 142 6.60 -30.79 -11.59
CA ASP A 142 7.47 -30.40 -10.48
C ASP A 142 7.13 -31.20 -9.21
N LYS A 143 8.11 -31.31 -8.29
CA LYS A 143 7.85 -31.77 -6.92
C LYS A 143 7.23 -30.65 -6.11
N VAL A 144 6.31 -31.00 -5.21
CA VAL A 144 5.74 -30.04 -4.26
C VAL A 144 6.83 -29.54 -3.31
N VAL A 145 7.09 -28.24 -3.39
CA VAL A 145 7.92 -27.49 -2.46
C VAL A 145 6.98 -26.63 -1.60
N PRO A 146 6.75 -26.97 -0.32
CA PRO A 146 5.84 -26.24 0.57
C PRO A 146 6.07 -24.73 0.62
N PHE A 147 7.34 -24.31 0.61
CA PHE A 147 7.70 -22.89 0.62
C PHE A 147 7.29 -22.16 -0.67
N ASP A 148 7.50 -22.76 -1.84
CA ASP A 148 7.10 -22.18 -3.13
C ASP A 148 5.56 -22.08 -3.24
N MET A 149 4.82 -23.02 -2.65
CA MET A 149 3.35 -22.96 -2.57
C MET A 149 2.89 -21.76 -1.74
N ALA A 150 3.49 -21.57 -0.56
CA ALA A 150 3.19 -20.43 0.31
C ALA A 150 3.55 -19.07 -0.33
N GLU A 151 4.74 -18.96 -0.95
CA GLU A 151 5.13 -17.75 -1.68
C GLU A 151 4.23 -17.50 -2.91
N THR A 152 3.76 -18.54 -3.60
CA THR A 152 2.82 -18.40 -4.71
C THR A 152 1.50 -17.79 -4.26
N GLU A 153 0.92 -18.27 -3.15
CA GLU A 153 -0.29 -17.67 -2.60
C GLU A 153 -0.10 -16.18 -2.27
N GLN A 154 1.04 -15.85 -1.63
CA GLN A 154 1.39 -14.46 -1.32
C GLN A 154 1.50 -13.62 -2.60
N LEU A 155 2.20 -14.10 -3.62
CA LEU A 155 2.38 -13.39 -4.90
C LEU A 155 1.04 -13.11 -5.59
N LEU A 156 0.13 -14.08 -5.58
CA LEU A 156 -1.23 -13.87 -6.10
C LEU A 156 -1.97 -12.81 -5.27
N ARG A 157 -1.95 -12.88 -3.93
CA ARG A 157 -2.62 -11.89 -3.06
C ARG A 157 -2.02 -10.49 -3.12
N GLN A 158 -0.72 -10.37 -3.42
CA GLN A 158 -0.04 -9.09 -3.64
C GLN A 158 -0.40 -8.45 -4.98
N SER A 159 -1.00 -9.20 -5.91
CA SER A 159 -1.53 -8.62 -7.14
C SER A 159 -2.70 -7.67 -6.84
N ASN A 160 -2.77 -6.55 -7.56
CA ASN A 160 -3.77 -5.52 -7.30
C ASN A 160 -5.20 -5.89 -7.74
N TYR A 161 -5.39 -7.08 -8.32
CA TYR A 161 -6.66 -7.51 -8.92
C TYR A 161 -7.27 -8.77 -8.29
N PHE A 162 -6.59 -9.43 -7.35
CA PHE A 162 -7.19 -10.48 -6.51
C PHE A 162 -7.56 -9.93 -5.13
N GLU A 163 -8.72 -10.36 -4.62
CA GLU A 163 -9.15 -10.11 -3.25
C GLU A 163 -8.45 -11.09 -2.31
N ASP A 164 -8.44 -12.35 -2.72
CA ASP A 164 -7.81 -13.46 -2.02
C ASP A 164 -7.42 -14.56 -3.02
N ALA A 165 -6.46 -15.38 -2.64
CA ALA A 165 -6.01 -16.55 -3.39
C ALA A 165 -5.65 -17.68 -2.42
N ASN A 166 -5.93 -18.91 -2.80
CA ASN A 166 -5.72 -20.09 -1.95
C ASN A 166 -5.31 -21.28 -2.81
N ILE A 167 -4.36 -22.08 -2.32
CA ILE A 167 -3.94 -23.33 -2.95
C ILE A 167 -4.47 -24.50 -2.12
N LEU A 168 -5.14 -25.42 -2.78
CA LEU A 168 -5.55 -26.71 -2.21
C LEU A 168 -4.83 -27.83 -2.95
N ILE A 169 -4.35 -28.83 -2.21
CA ILE A 169 -3.67 -30.00 -2.79
C ILE A 169 -4.49 -31.24 -2.47
N GLN A 170 -4.83 -32.02 -3.49
CA GLN A 170 -5.49 -33.31 -3.35
C GLN A 170 -4.52 -34.41 -3.74
N THR A 171 -4.33 -35.40 -2.87
CA THR A 171 -3.57 -36.60 -3.21
C THR A 171 -4.37 -37.51 -4.10
N LEU A 172 -3.76 -37.95 -5.20
CA LEU A 172 -4.24 -39.10 -5.96
C LEU A 172 -3.78 -40.34 -5.19
N SER A 173 -4.74 -41.22 -4.86
CA SER A 173 -4.56 -42.41 -4.02
C SER A 173 -3.22 -43.11 -4.27
N ASP A 174 -2.41 -43.31 -3.21
CA ASP A 174 -1.12 -44.04 -3.11
C ASP A 174 -0.05 -43.91 -4.22
N THR A 175 -0.22 -43.00 -5.18
CA THR A 175 0.66 -42.90 -6.36
C THR A 175 1.81 -41.90 -6.19
N GLY A 176 1.92 -41.24 -5.03
CA GLY A 176 2.87 -40.13 -4.83
C GLY A 176 2.56 -38.90 -5.70
N LEU A 177 1.43 -38.90 -6.40
CA LEU A 177 0.95 -37.82 -7.26
C LEU A 177 -0.07 -36.94 -6.53
N VAL A 178 -0.10 -35.66 -6.91
CA VAL A 178 -1.08 -34.70 -6.41
C VAL A 178 -1.72 -33.89 -7.53
N ASN A 179 -2.97 -33.48 -7.31
CA ASN A 179 -3.65 -32.43 -8.05
C ASN A 179 -3.59 -31.14 -7.24
N VAL A 180 -3.19 -30.05 -7.87
CA VAL A 180 -3.11 -28.73 -7.25
C VAL A 180 -4.24 -27.85 -7.79
N PHE A 181 -5.06 -27.31 -6.91
CA PHE A 181 -6.12 -26.36 -7.23
C PHE A 181 -5.69 -24.97 -6.79
N VAL A 182 -5.52 -24.07 -7.74
CA VAL A 182 -5.27 -22.65 -7.50
C VAL A 182 -6.61 -21.92 -7.58
N ILE A 183 -7.09 -21.45 -6.43
CA ILE A 183 -8.39 -20.80 -6.29
C ILE A 183 -8.16 -19.30 -6.11
N THR A 184 -8.72 -18.49 -7.00
CA THR A 184 -8.62 -17.02 -6.91
C THR A 184 -10.00 -16.40 -6.85
N LYS A 185 -10.11 -15.31 -6.10
CA LYS A 185 -11.26 -14.41 -6.10
C LYS A 185 -10.82 -13.05 -6.60
N ASP A 186 -11.41 -12.58 -7.69
CA ASP A 186 -11.09 -11.27 -8.26
C ASP A 186 -11.58 -10.13 -7.36
N ARG A 187 -11.02 -8.92 -7.54
CA ARG A 187 -11.60 -7.65 -7.09
C ARG A 187 -12.32 -6.97 -8.24
N TRP A 188 -13.36 -6.20 -7.91
CA TRP A 188 -13.86 -5.15 -8.77
C TRP A 188 -12.83 -4.04 -8.88
N THR A 189 -12.26 -3.87 -10.08
CA THR A 189 -11.02 -3.12 -10.32
C THR A 189 -11.21 -1.84 -11.13
N MET A 190 -12.40 -1.64 -11.72
CA MET A 190 -12.80 -0.38 -12.34
C MET A 190 -13.11 0.68 -11.28
N SER A 191 -12.56 1.88 -11.46
CA SER A 191 -12.86 3.05 -10.63
C SER A 191 -13.01 4.31 -11.46
N ILE A 192 -13.96 5.14 -11.05
CA ILE A 192 -14.21 6.47 -11.59
C ILE A 192 -14.16 7.44 -10.42
N GLY A 193 -13.36 8.49 -10.57
CA GLY A 193 -13.17 9.51 -9.56
C GLY A 193 -13.44 10.88 -10.14
N MET A 194 -14.11 11.72 -9.36
CA MET A 194 -14.24 13.14 -9.63
C MET A 194 -13.83 13.87 -8.36
N GLN A 195 -12.93 14.83 -8.49
CA GLN A 195 -12.55 15.74 -7.42
C GLN A 195 -12.93 17.15 -7.87
N TYR A 196 -13.83 17.75 -7.11
CA TYR A 196 -14.29 19.12 -7.30
C TYR A 196 -13.67 19.98 -6.21
N SER A 197 -12.88 20.99 -6.61
CA SER A 197 -12.27 21.94 -5.68
C SER A 197 -12.99 23.29 -5.73
N SER A 198 -13.32 23.77 -6.93
CA SER A 198 -14.12 24.97 -7.16
C SER A 198 -14.76 24.87 -8.57
N PRO A 199 -15.69 25.78 -8.95
CA PRO A 199 -16.20 25.84 -10.33
C PRO A 199 -15.09 26.02 -11.38
N GLU A 200 -13.92 26.47 -10.95
CA GLU A 200 -12.77 26.77 -11.79
C GLU A 200 -11.72 25.66 -11.76
N LYS A 201 -11.82 24.68 -10.84
CA LYS A 201 -10.84 23.61 -10.64
C LYS A 201 -11.50 22.25 -10.39
N MET A 202 -11.33 21.33 -11.35
CA MET A 202 -11.94 20.01 -11.34
C MET A 202 -10.96 18.95 -11.84
N LYS A 203 -11.11 17.71 -11.37
CA LYS A 203 -10.32 16.56 -11.83
C LYS A 203 -11.23 15.36 -12.05
N PHE A 204 -11.08 14.71 -13.19
CA PHE A 204 -11.78 13.50 -13.55
C PHE A 204 -10.77 12.38 -13.76
N ALA A 205 -10.99 11.22 -13.17
CA ALA A 205 -10.12 10.07 -13.27
C ALA A 205 -10.91 8.82 -13.62
N LEU A 206 -10.41 8.04 -14.58
CA LEU A 206 -10.87 6.71 -14.92
C LEU A 206 -9.70 5.75 -14.76
N SER A 207 -9.89 4.67 -14.01
CA SER A 207 -8.84 3.66 -13.80
C SER A 207 -9.43 2.25 -13.86
N GLU A 208 -8.71 1.35 -14.50
CA GLU A 208 -8.99 -0.09 -14.49
C GLU A 208 -7.68 -0.79 -14.11
N ARG A 209 -7.69 -1.65 -13.07
CA ARG A 209 -6.49 -2.37 -12.59
C ARG A 209 -6.38 -3.80 -13.11
N ASN A 210 -7.38 -4.30 -13.83
CA ASN A 210 -7.38 -5.60 -14.50
C ASN A 210 -7.96 -5.48 -15.91
N PHE A 211 -7.38 -4.60 -16.73
CA PHE A 211 -7.93 -4.25 -18.03
C PHE A 211 -8.15 -5.49 -18.91
N ALA A 212 -9.41 -5.72 -19.28
CA ALA A 212 -9.88 -6.88 -20.05
C ALA A 212 -9.54 -8.27 -19.44
N GLY A 213 -9.22 -8.34 -18.15
CA GLY A 213 -8.79 -9.57 -17.47
C GLY A 213 -7.31 -9.94 -17.67
N LEU A 214 -6.50 -9.01 -18.18
CA LEU A 214 -5.08 -9.23 -18.52
C LEU A 214 -4.11 -8.94 -17.35
N GLY A 215 -4.60 -8.51 -16.19
CA GLY A 215 -3.78 -8.06 -15.06
C GLY A 215 -3.06 -6.73 -15.30
N MET A 216 -3.38 -6.02 -16.39
CA MET A 216 -2.82 -4.72 -16.74
C MET A 216 -3.59 -3.59 -16.05
N ARG A 217 -2.89 -2.52 -15.64
CA ARG A 217 -3.53 -1.30 -15.13
C ARG A 217 -3.45 -0.19 -16.17
N VAL A 218 -4.60 0.42 -16.43
CA VAL A 218 -4.75 1.60 -17.29
C VAL A 218 -5.42 2.69 -16.47
N LYS A 219 -4.85 3.90 -16.49
CA LYS A 219 -5.44 5.06 -15.81
C LYS A 219 -5.33 6.30 -16.69
N ALA A 220 -6.43 7.03 -16.80
CA ALA A 220 -6.53 8.29 -17.51
C ALA A 220 -7.10 9.35 -16.55
N ILE A 221 -6.49 10.53 -16.52
CA ILE A 221 -6.96 11.65 -15.73
C ILE A 221 -7.02 12.90 -16.60
N ALA A 222 -8.11 13.66 -16.49
CA ALA A 222 -8.24 14.99 -17.04
C ALA A 222 -8.38 16.00 -15.89
N TYR A 223 -7.59 17.06 -15.95
CA TYR A 223 -7.61 18.18 -15.01
C TYR A 223 -8.17 19.39 -15.73
N TYR A 224 -9.09 20.10 -15.09
CA TYR A 224 -9.60 21.39 -15.53
C TYR A 224 -9.16 22.44 -14.51
N ASP A 225 -8.47 23.48 -14.96
CA ASP A 225 -8.09 24.63 -14.15
C ASP A 225 -8.14 25.90 -15.01
N LYS A 226 -9.05 26.81 -14.67
CA LYS A 226 -9.28 28.07 -15.41
C LYS A 226 -8.11 29.05 -15.28
N SER A 227 -7.22 28.87 -14.29
CA SER A 227 -6.05 29.72 -14.09
C SER A 227 -5.00 29.57 -15.19
N PHE A 228 -5.07 28.51 -16.01
CA PHE A 228 -4.15 28.28 -17.12
C PHE A 228 -4.78 28.69 -18.47
N PRO A 229 -3.97 29.19 -19.43
CA PRO A 229 -4.45 29.49 -20.78
C PRO A 229 -5.10 28.25 -21.44
N ASP A 230 -4.39 27.13 -21.36
CA ASP A 230 -4.95 25.81 -21.66
C ASP A 230 -5.61 25.24 -20.43
N LYS A 231 -6.93 25.36 -20.38
CA LYS A 231 -7.72 24.97 -19.21
C LYS A 231 -7.66 23.49 -18.89
N TRP A 232 -7.26 22.64 -19.83
CA TRP A 232 -7.19 21.19 -19.65
C TRP A 232 -5.75 20.66 -19.60
N SER A 233 -5.50 19.72 -18.68
CA SER A 233 -4.29 18.90 -18.61
C SER A 233 -4.67 17.42 -18.56
N TYR A 234 -3.82 16.57 -19.13
CA TYR A 234 -4.07 15.13 -19.23
C TYR A 234 -2.92 14.32 -18.63
N GLN A 235 -3.26 13.19 -18.01
CA GLN A 235 -2.33 12.22 -17.50
C GLN A 235 -2.75 10.81 -17.90
N GLY A 236 -1.81 10.01 -18.39
CA GLY A 236 -1.97 8.61 -18.73
C GLY A 236 -0.98 7.73 -17.99
N GLU A 237 -1.44 6.59 -17.48
CA GLU A 237 -0.60 5.56 -16.84
C GLU A 237 -0.94 4.19 -17.43
N LEU A 238 0.09 3.42 -17.76
CA LEU A 238 0.01 2.02 -18.17
C LEU A 238 1.00 1.18 -17.36
N GLU A 239 0.49 0.15 -16.68
CA GLU A 239 1.30 -0.79 -15.90
C GLU A 239 1.04 -2.22 -16.40
N VAL A 240 2.11 -2.95 -16.70
CA VAL A 240 2.07 -4.39 -17.03
C VAL A 240 2.92 -5.10 -15.99
N PRO A 241 2.35 -5.86 -15.04
CA PRO A 241 3.10 -6.33 -13.88
C PRO A 241 4.00 -7.54 -14.16
N ASN A 242 3.68 -8.36 -15.16
CA ASN A 242 4.41 -9.59 -15.42
C ASN A 242 4.31 -10.02 -16.90
N TYR A 243 5.33 -9.70 -17.70
CA TYR A 243 5.42 -10.16 -19.08
C TYR A 243 5.64 -11.67 -19.16
N PHE A 244 4.64 -12.42 -19.59
CA PHE A 244 4.73 -13.86 -19.91
C PHE A 244 5.32 -14.75 -18.80
N GLY A 245 5.20 -14.37 -17.52
CA GLY A 245 5.75 -15.11 -16.39
C GLY A 245 7.22 -14.81 -16.07
N SER A 246 7.80 -13.78 -16.66
CA SER A 246 9.18 -13.34 -16.39
C SER A 246 9.33 -12.58 -15.07
N TYR A 247 8.22 -12.10 -14.49
CA TYR A 247 8.16 -11.14 -13.38
C TYR A 247 8.88 -9.81 -13.67
N ILE A 248 9.09 -9.50 -14.95
CA ILE A 248 9.46 -8.15 -15.39
C ILE A 248 8.15 -7.36 -15.51
N SER A 249 8.11 -6.24 -14.80
CA SER A 249 7.05 -5.24 -14.89
C SER A 249 7.47 -4.06 -15.74
N SER A 250 6.52 -3.41 -16.41
CA SER A 250 6.72 -2.10 -17.03
C SER A 250 5.73 -1.09 -16.50
N TYR A 251 6.17 0.15 -16.36
CA TYR A 251 5.33 1.29 -16.05
C TYR A 251 5.64 2.44 -16.99
N PHE A 252 4.60 2.95 -17.65
CA PHE A 252 4.66 4.13 -18.51
C PHE A 252 3.75 5.19 -17.93
N PHE A 253 4.27 6.42 -17.82
CA PHE A 253 3.55 7.57 -17.33
C PHE A 253 3.79 8.75 -18.26
N ILE A 254 2.71 9.45 -18.60
CA ILE A 254 2.75 10.68 -19.37
C ILE A 254 1.83 11.69 -18.68
N ARG A 255 2.30 12.93 -18.50
CA ARG A 255 1.47 14.06 -18.08
C ARG A 255 1.82 15.29 -18.90
N ASN A 256 0.80 15.97 -19.42
CA ASN A 256 0.94 17.17 -20.22
C ASN A 256 -0.14 18.21 -19.85
N GLY A 257 0.23 19.50 -19.80
CA GLY A 257 -0.65 20.63 -19.55
C GLY A 257 -0.53 21.18 -18.12
N HIS A 258 -1.07 22.37 -17.88
CA HIS A 258 -0.94 23.06 -16.58
C HIS A 258 0.52 23.15 -16.08
N ALA A 259 1.42 23.54 -16.97
CA ALA A 259 2.87 23.59 -16.75
C ALA A 259 3.54 22.24 -16.40
N HIS A 260 2.87 21.10 -16.62
CA HIS A 260 3.50 19.79 -16.52
C HIS A 260 3.83 19.26 -17.92
N GLU A 261 5.04 18.76 -18.07
CA GLU A 261 5.47 17.92 -19.17
C GLU A 261 6.39 16.83 -18.62
N THR A 262 5.82 15.68 -18.31
CA THR A 262 6.54 14.57 -17.67
C THR A 262 6.33 13.28 -18.46
N TYR A 263 7.43 12.62 -18.77
CA TYR A 263 7.47 11.30 -19.37
C TYR A 263 8.32 10.39 -18.49
N LEU A 264 7.77 9.24 -18.10
CA LEU A 264 8.48 8.23 -17.35
C LEU A 264 8.26 6.86 -17.97
N MET A 265 9.37 6.13 -18.09
CA MET A 265 9.40 4.74 -18.51
C MET A 265 10.23 3.94 -17.51
N ARG A 266 9.63 2.89 -16.94
CA ARG A 266 10.29 2.01 -15.98
C ARG A 266 10.09 0.54 -16.37
N PHE A 267 11.17 -0.23 -16.33
CA PHE A 267 11.14 -1.69 -16.38
C PHE A 267 11.78 -2.22 -15.11
N ASN A 268 11.10 -3.10 -14.38
CA ASN A 268 11.60 -3.56 -13.10
C ASN A 268 11.30 -5.03 -12.85
N ARG A 269 12.30 -5.75 -12.33
CA ARG A 269 12.17 -7.11 -11.81
C ARG A 269 12.79 -7.15 -10.42
N ASP A 270 11.95 -7.25 -9.40
CA ASP A 270 12.38 -7.37 -8.02
C ASP A 270 12.85 -8.79 -7.67
N PHE A 271 13.44 -8.96 -6.48
CA PHE A 271 13.56 -10.26 -5.83
C PHE A 271 12.17 -10.72 -5.32
N TYR A 272 11.28 -11.05 -6.25
CA TYR A 272 9.85 -11.33 -6.00
C TYR A 272 9.59 -12.62 -5.22
N ALA A 273 10.52 -13.57 -5.23
CA ALA A 273 10.46 -14.83 -4.48
C ALA A 273 11.83 -15.22 -3.94
N SER A 274 11.85 -16.04 -2.88
CA SER A 274 13.08 -16.49 -2.21
C SER A 274 14.07 -17.26 -3.11
N LYS A 275 13.58 -17.82 -4.23
CA LYS A 275 14.39 -18.53 -5.24
C LYS A 275 14.85 -17.66 -6.41
N THR A 276 14.48 -16.38 -6.43
CA THR A 276 14.86 -15.44 -7.49
C THR A 276 16.37 -15.21 -7.46
N LYS A 277 17.04 -15.52 -8.56
CA LYS A 277 18.51 -15.39 -8.64
C LYS A 277 18.97 -14.01 -9.08
N TYR A 278 18.22 -13.37 -9.96
CA TYR A 278 18.57 -12.08 -10.57
C TYR A 278 17.39 -11.13 -10.49
N ALA A 279 17.72 -9.88 -10.22
CA ALA A 279 16.81 -8.75 -10.17
C ALA A 279 17.49 -7.55 -10.84
N GLY A 280 16.71 -6.59 -11.28
CA GLY A 280 17.25 -5.41 -11.96
C GLY A 280 16.15 -4.53 -12.50
N GLY A 281 16.52 -3.28 -12.77
CA GLY A 281 15.58 -2.27 -13.23
C GLY A 281 16.24 -1.19 -14.06
N VAL A 282 15.41 -0.55 -14.88
CA VAL A 282 15.73 0.63 -15.67
C VAL A 282 14.61 1.64 -15.45
N GLU A 283 14.96 2.86 -15.10
CA GLU A 283 14.03 3.99 -15.04
C GLU A 283 14.60 5.19 -15.80
N LEU A 284 13.77 5.75 -16.67
CA LEU A 284 14.06 6.97 -17.41
C LEU A 284 12.95 7.97 -17.13
N ILE A 285 13.32 9.16 -16.67
CA ILE A 285 12.39 10.27 -16.43
C ILE A 285 12.90 11.49 -17.19
N ARG A 286 11.99 12.17 -17.88
CA ARG A 286 12.16 13.55 -18.31
C ARG A 286 10.97 14.33 -17.79
N SER A 287 11.23 15.40 -17.02
CA SER A 287 10.17 16.17 -16.39
C SER A 287 10.46 17.66 -16.50
N ASP A 288 9.42 18.42 -16.82
CA ASP A 288 9.30 19.85 -16.63
C ASP A 288 8.02 20.09 -15.85
N GLU A 289 8.12 20.36 -14.55
CA GLU A 289 6.95 20.42 -13.67
C GLU A 289 7.05 21.49 -12.58
N PRO A 290 5.92 22.04 -12.12
CA PRO A 290 5.89 22.90 -10.95
C PRO A 290 6.21 22.11 -9.69
N TYR A 291 7.19 22.58 -8.93
CA TYR A 291 7.59 22.09 -7.62
C TYR A 291 7.10 23.06 -6.54
N LYS A 292 6.36 22.53 -5.56
CA LYS A 292 5.88 23.31 -4.40
C LYS A 292 6.91 23.22 -3.27
N ILE A 293 7.38 24.38 -2.83
CA ILE A 293 8.30 24.55 -1.69
C ILE A 293 7.47 24.62 -0.41
N PHE A 294 7.76 23.74 0.54
CA PHE A 294 6.96 23.62 1.76
C PHE A 294 7.10 24.84 2.68
N THR A 295 8.33 25.31 2.91
CA THR A 295 8.65 26.33 3.93
C THR A 295 8.04 27.70 3.64
N ASN A 296 7.97 28.12 2.37
CA ASN A 296 7.50 29.44 1.97
C ASN A 296 6.24 29.40 1.07
N ASP A 297 5.56 28.25 0.97
CA ASP A 297 4.35 28.04 0.15
C ASP A 297 4.46 28.58 -1.29
N SER A 298 5.65 28.47 -1.89
CA SER A 298 5.93 28.99 -3.23
C SER A 298 6.01 27.86 -4.25
N VAL A 299 5.76 28.19 -5.52
CA VAL A 299 5.82 27.22 -6.63
C VAL A 299 6.83 27.71 -7.65
N ILE A 300 7.78 26.83 -8.00
CA ILE A 300 8.78 27.09 -9.03
C ILE A 300 8.73 26.03 -10.11
N GLN A 301 9.15 26.36 -11.32
CA GLN A 301 9.25 25.36 -12.40
C GLN A 301 10.61 24.65 -12.34
N VAL A 302 10.59 23.31 -12.31
CA VAL A 302 11.79 22.48 -12.28
C VAL A 302 11.85 21.62 -13.53
N ASN A 303 12.99 21.66 -14.23
CA ASN A 303 13.27 20.84 -15.41
C ASN A 303 14.44 19.89 -15.10
N TYR A 304 14.22 18.60 -15.22
CA TYR A 304 15.23 17.58 -14.95
C TYR A 304 15.09 16.32 -15.81
N GLN A 305 16.18 15.57 -15.89
CA GLN A 305 16.22 14.21 -16.40
C GLN A 305 16.81 13.28 -15.35
N ASN A 306 16.28 12.06 -15.25
CA ASN A 306 16.79 11.00 -14.38
C ASN A 306 16.98 9.73 -15.18
N GLN A 307 18.15 9.11 -15.05
CA GLN A 307 18.47 7.81 -15.61
C GLN A 307 18.93 6.90 -14.47
N ASP A 308 18.22 5.80 -14.27
CA ASP A 308 18.50 4.85 -13.21
C ASP A 308 18.61 3.44 -13.77
N TYR A 309 19.69 2.75 -13.43
CA TYR A 309 19.92 1.37 -13.83
C TYR A 309 20.49 0.62 -12.65
N TRP A 310 19.95 -0.57 -12.39
CA TRP A 310 20.49 -1.44 -11.37
C TRP A 310 20.39 -2.91 -11.75
N ILE A 311 21.29 -3.70 -11.19
CA ILE A 311 21.29 -5.14 -11.31
C ILE A 311 21.73 -5.76 -9.99
N GLY A 312 21.10 -6.87 -9.62
CA GLY A 312 21.39 -7.60 -8.41
C GLY A 312 21.39 -9.10 -8.62
N ARG A 313 22.20 -9.79 -7.83
CA ARG A 313 22.25 -11.25 -7.77
C ARG A 313 22.02 -11.72 -6.34
N SER A 314 21.11 -12.67 -6.17
CA SER A 314 20.88 -13.38 -4.91
C SER A 314 21.56 -14.74 -4.92
N ILE A 315 22.21 -15.05 -3.81
CA ILE A 315 22.96 -16.27 -3.55
C ILE A 315 22.42 -16.85 -2.25
N ARG A 316 21.87 -18.05 -2.32
CA ARG A 316 21.45 -18.79 -1.13
C ARG A 316 22.68 -19.26 -0.36
N VAL A 317 22.77 -18.89 0.91
CA VAL A 317 23.88 -19.26 1.82
C VAL A 317 23.47 -20.26 2.90
N SER A 318 22.19 -20.65 2.95
CA SER A 318 21.69 -21.72 3.80
C SER A 318 21.59 -23.07 3.07
N PRO A 319 21.56 -24.20 3.79
CA PRO A 319 21.20 -25.49 3.22
C PRO A 319 19.86 -25.43 2.48
N ARG A 320 19.70 -26.27 1.45
CA ARG A 320 18.44 -26.37 0.72
C ARG A 320 17.39 -26.97 1.66
N SER A 321 16.27 -26.25 1.80
CA SER A 321 15.08 -26.72 2.47
C SER A 321 13.87 -26.36 1.61
N THR A 322 12.89 -27.24 1.65
CA THR A 322 11.58 -27.15 1.01
C THR A 322 10.54 -26.51 1.93
N THR A 323 10.79 -26.50 3.23
CA THR A 323 9.88 -26.05 4.29
C THR A 323 10.39 -24.81 5.03
N ARG A 324 11.71 -24.57 5.07
CA ARG A 324 12.30 -23.42 5.77
C ARG A 324 12.68 -22.31 4.80
N ALA A 325 12.42 -21.07 5.19
CA ALA A 325 12.88 -19.88 4.48
C ALA A 325 14.42 -19.88 4.34
N PRO A 326 14.95 -19.64 3.13
CA PRO A 326 16.40 -19.61 2.90
C PRO A 326 17.03 -18.31 3.44
N PHE A 327 18.32 -18.39 3.77
CA PHE A 327 19.15 -17.21 3.94
C PHE A 327 19.71 -16.82 2.57
N ASN A 328 19.41 -15.60 2.15
CA ASN A 328 19.81 -15.06 0.85
C ASN A 328 20.77 -13.90 1.06
N LEU A 329 21.99 -14.05 0.56
CA LEU A 329 22.97 -13.00 0.38
C LEU A 329 22.73 -12.35 -0.99
N VAL A 330 22.62 -11.03 -1.04
CA VAL A 330 22.35 -10.26 -2.26
C VAL A 330 23.47 -9.27 -2.45
N ILE A 331 24.01 -9.24 -3.67
CA ILE A 331 24.97 -8.23 -4.12
C ILE A 331 24.30 -7.48 -5.26
N ALA A 332 24.27 -6.15 -5.19
CA ALA A 332 23.66 -5.32 -6.22
C ALA A 332 24.47 -4.07 -6.52
N LEU A 333 24.39 -3.62 -7.76
CA LEU A 333 25.02 -2.42 -8.30
C LEU A 333 23.95 -1.51 -8.88
N ARG A 334 24.08 -0.20 -8.67
CA ARG A 334 23.21 0.84 -9.22
C ARG A 334 24.03 1.99 -9.76
N TYR A 335 23.64 2.46 -10.92
CA TYR A 335 24.06 3.72 -11.51
C TYR A 335 22.84 4.63 -11.61
N ASN A 336 22.93 5.82 -11.05
CA ASN A 336 21.88 6.82 -11.12
C ASN A 336 22.47 8.16 -11.53
N ARG A 337 21.92 8.79 -12.57
CA ARG A 337 22.30 10.13 -13.00
C ARG A 337 21.07 11.01 -13.08
N LYS A 338 21.11 12.13 -12.35
CA LYS A 338 20.04 13.12 -12.32
C LYS A 338 20.61 14.49 -12.68
N ASP A 339 20.14 15.04 -13.79
CA ASP A 339 20.56 16.34 -14.29
C ASP A 339 19.41 17.34 -14.18
N PHE A 340 19.63 18.46 -13.50
CA PHE A 340 18.73 19.60 -13.46
C PHE A 340 19.16 20.65 -14.48
N PHE A 341 18.22 21.06 -15.34
CA PHE A 341 18.43 22.13 -16.33
C PHE A 341 17.79 23.45 -15.88
N LYS A 342 16.79 23.37 -14.99
CA LYS A 342 16.14 24.52 -14.34
C LYS A 342 15.70 24.11 -12.95
N ALA A 343 16.08 24.88 -11.92
CA ALA A 343 15.72 24.66 -10.53
C ALA A 343 15.94 25.93 -9.70
N LEU A 344 15.81 25.84 -8.37
CA LEU A 344 16.27 26.91 -7.47
C LEU A 344 17.77 27.17 -7.63
N PRO A 345 18.26 28.37 -7.26
CA PRO A 345 19.68 28.61 -7.08
C PRO A 345 20.29 27.58 -6.11
N VAL A 346 21.42 27.02 -6.51
CA VAL A 346 22.16 26.00 -5.76
C VAL A 346 23.58 26.48 -5.49
N SER A 347 24.11 26.11 -4.33
CA SER A 347 25.53 26.23 -4.00
C SER A 347 25.99 24.93 -3.34
N MET A 348 27.28 24.79 -3.04
CA MET A 348 27.84 23.60 -2.40
C MET A 348 27.05 23.14 -1.15
N TYR A 349 26.52 24.10 -0.37
CA TYR A 349 25.81 23.87 0.89
C TYR A 349 24.37 24.40 0.89
N PHE A 350 23.82 24.75 -0.27
CA PHE A 350 22.46 25.29 -0.39
C PHE A 350 21.67 24.52 -1.45
N ASN A 351 20.44 24.15 -1.10
CA ASN A 351 19.49 23.45 -1.96
C ASN A 351 20.03 22.13 -2.58
N PRO A 352 20.60 21.20 -1.76
CA PRO A 352 21.20 19.96 -2.28
C PRO A 352 20.24 19.07 -3.08
N SER A 353 18.93 19.13 -2.79
CA SER A 353 17.89 18.40 -3.53
C SER A 353 17.83 18.73 -5.02
N PHE A 354 18.38 19.87 -5.43
CA PHE A 354 18.43 20.36 -6.80
C PHE A 354 19.83 20.28 -7.43
N HIS A 355 20.79 19.60 -6.78
CA HIS A 355 22.11 19.38 -7.36
C HIS A 355 22.02 18.32 -8.45
N SER A 356 22.57 18.61 -9.64
CA SER A 356 22.82 17.57 -10.62
C SER A 356 23.88 16.63 -10.07
N GLN A 357 23.63 15.33 -10.17
CA GLN A 357 24.41 14.30 -9.51
C GLN A 357 24.49 13.00 -10.31
N GLU A 358 25.60 12.30 -10.12
CA GLU A 358 25.87 10.97 -10.65
C GLU A 358 26.33 10.07 -9.49
N ASN A 359 25.62 8.96 -9.29
CA ASN A 359 25.78 8.06 -8.17
C ASN A 359 26.17 6.67 -8.69
N TYR A 360 27.25 6.12 -8.15
CA TYR A 360 27.66 4.73 -8.34
C TYR A 360 27.56 4.02 -7.00
N VAL A 361 26.60 3.12 -6.85
CA VAL A 361 26.25 2.54 -5.56
C VAL A 361 26.33 1.02 -5.62
N VAL A 362 27.01 0.42 -4.65
CA VAL A 362 27.02 -1.02 -4.39
C VAL A 362 26.30 -1.29 -3.08
N SER A 363 25.56 -2.40 -3.03
CA SER A 363 25.00 -2.89 -1.77
C SER A 363 25.25 -4.38 -1.58
N LEU A 364 25.42 -4.75 -0.32
CA LEU A 364 25.52 -6.11 0.16
C LEU A 364 24.42 -6.32 1.21
N GLY A 365 23.52 -7.26 0.98
CA GLY A 365 22.42 -7.53 1.89
C GLY A 365 22.27 -9.00 2.25
N LEU A 366 21.96 -9.30 3.51
CA LEU A 366 21.58 -10.62 3.99
C LEU A 366 20.13 -10.58 4.45
N SER A 367 19.33 -11.53 4.00
CA SER A 367 17.90 -11.59 4.33
C SER A 367 17.39 -13.00 4.56
N LYS A 368 16.37 -13.10 5.41
CA LYS A 368 15.53 -14.28 5.60
C LYS A 368 14.11 -13.82 5.83
N GLN A 369 13.16 -14.37 5.08
CA GLN A 369 11.73 -14.05 5.22
C GLN A 369 10.91 -15.33 5.19
N THR A 370 10.11 -15.57 6.23
CA THR A 370 8.97 -16.50 6.20
C THR A 370 7.67 -15.71 6.17
N ILE A 371 6.54 -16.40 5.98
CA ILE A 371 5.22 -15.78 5.81
C ILE A 371 4.25 -16.45 6.77
N TYR A 372 3.58 -15.65 7.59
CA TYR A 372 2.41 -16.06 8.36
C TYR A 372 1.14 -15.55 7.69
N ARG A 373 0.06 -16.30 7.83
CA ARG A 373 -1.27 -15.91 7.36
C ARG A 373 -2.14 -15.57 8.56
N SER A 374 -2.87 -14.47 8.44
CA SER A 374 -3.83 -14.02 9.44
C SER A 374 -4.87 -13.10 8.81
N SER A 375 -5.64 -12.41 9.63
CA SER A 375 -6.56 -11.35 9.21
C SER A 375 -6.68 -10.27 10.28
N LEU A 376 -7.30 -9.13 9.92
CA LEU A 376 -7.62 -8.02 10.82
C LEU A 376 -6.40 -7.32 11.44
N TYR A 377 -5.28 -7.28 10.71
CA TYR A 377 -4.18 -6.35 10.92
C TYR A 377 -4.46 -5.04 10.19
N PHE A 378 -4.54 -5.07 8.85
CA PHE A 378 -4.86 -3.90 8.03
C PHE A 378 -6.07 -4.12 7.12
N GLY A 379 -6.38 -5.38 6.83
CA GLY A 379 -7.53 -5.82 6.05
C GLY A 379 -8.78 -6.02 6.90
N PHE A 380 -9.93 -6.09 6.25
CA PHE A 380 -11.23 -6.18 6.92
C PHE A 380 -11.82 -7.61 6.88
N GLY A 381 -10.97 -8.64 6.76
CA GLY A 381 -11.37 -10.05 6.84
C GLY A 381 -10.85 -10.93 5.72
N ASN A 382 -10.14 -10.36 4.75
CA ASN A 382 -9.34 -11.12 3.79
C ASN A 382 -8.05 -11.64 4.43
N THR A 383 -7.45 -12.64 3.76
CA THR A 383 -6.14 -13.16 4.14
C THR A 383 -5.09 -12.06 4.04
N GLU A 384 -4.28 -11.93 5.09
CA GLU A 384 -3.13 -11.05 5.16
C GLU A 384 -1.86 -11.88 5.32
N ASP A 385 -0.90 -11.64 4.44
CA ASP A 385 0.43 -12.22 4.53
C ASP A 385 1.32 -11.32 5.37
N ILE A 386 1.73 -11.83 6.53
CA ILE A 386 2.58 -11.16 7.50
C ILE A 386 4.01 -11.69 7.31
N PRO A 387 4.92 -10.87 6.77
CA PRO A 387 6.33 -11.23 6.67
C PRO A 387 6.95 -11.28 8.07
N VAL A 388 7.74 -12.31 8.32
CA VAL A 388 8.50 -12.49 9.56
C VAL A 388 9.94 -12.86 9.19
N GLY A 389 10.92 -12.30 9.88
CA GLY A 389 12.33 -12.52 9.58
C GLY A 389 13.16 -11.28 9.75
N PHE A 390 14.24 -11.17 8.97
CA PHE A 390 15.19 -10.06 9.09
C PHE A 390 15.84 -9.70 7.75
N LYS A 391 16.31 -8.46 7.67
CA LYS A 391 17.10 -7.89 6.57
C LYS A 391 18.21 -7.02 7.15
N ILE A 392 19.43 -7.30 6.71
CA ILE A 392 20.64 -6.51 6.97
C ILE A 392 21.14 -6.07 5.61
N GLN A 393 21.33 -4.78 5.37
CA GLN A 393 21.86 -4.26 4.11
C GLN A 393 22.88 -3.16 4.40
N ALA A 394 24.07 -3.29 3.84
CA ALA A 394 25.07 -2.24 3.81
C ALA A 394 25.15 -1.69 2.39
N THR A 395 25.22 -0.37 2.27
CA THR A 395 25.30 0.34 1.01
C THR A 395 26.49 1.27 1.04
N SER A 396 27.25 1.31 -0.05
CA SER A 396 28.36 2.23 -0.19
C SER A 396 28.51 2.66 -1.65
N GLY A 397 29.12 3.81 -1.90
CA GLY A 397 29.25 4.30 -3.25
C GLY A 397 29.97 5.61 -3.36
N ILE A 398 30.00 6.14 -4.58
CA ILE A 398 30.52 7.46 -4.87
C ILE A 398 29.36 8.28 -5.42
N GLN A 399 29.19 9.48 -4.89
CA GLN A 399 28.32 10.51 -5.43
C GLN A 399 29.19 11.64 -5.98
N GLN A 400 29.03 11.91 -7.26
CA GLN A 400 29.57 13.09 -7.90
C GLN A 400 28.45 14.11 -8.05
N THR A 401 28.48 15.20 -7.30
CA THR A 401 27.56 16.33 -7.53
C THR A 401 28.20 17.36 -8.44
N SER A 402 27.43 18.39 -8.79
CA SER A 402 27.92 19.57 -9.52
C SER A 402 29.03 20.33 -8.77
N PHE A 403 29.19 20.10 -7.46
CA PHE A 403 30.11 20.86 -6.61
C PHE A 403 31.26 20.02 -6.03
N GLN A 404 31.00 18.76 -5.70
CA GLN A 404 31.99 17.93 -5.02
C GLN A 404 31.77 16.44 -5.27
N ARG A 405 32.84 15.67 -5.08
CA ARG A 405 32.80 14.21 -5.03
C ARG A 405 32.77 13.75 -3.57
N ARG A 406 31.83 12.86 -3.25
CA ARG A 406 31.64 12.34 -1.89
C ARG A 406 31.52 10.83 -1.90
N PHE A 407 31.93 10.22 -0.80
CA PHE A 407 31.73 8.79 -0.55
C PHE A 407 30.43 8.58 0.23
N LEU A 408 29.54 7.76 -0.31
CA LEU A 408 28.28 7.39 0.33
C LEU A 408 28.51 6.20 1.26
N ILE A 409 27.93 6.26 2.46
CA ILE A 409 27.85 5.14 3.39
C ILE A 409 26.41 5.05 3.92
N GLY A 410 25.84 3.86 3.92
CA GLY A 410 24.54 3.60 4.51
C GLY A 410 24.39 2.17 5.01
N GLY A 411 23.43 1.98 5.91
CA GLY A 411 23.10 0.69 6.49
C GLY A 411 21.63 0.62 6.90
N GLU A 412 21.03 -0.55 6.73
CA GLU A 412 19.69 -0.89 7.18
C GLU A 412 19.69 -2.22 7.91
N LEU A 413 19.09 -2.21 9.10
CA LEU A 413 18.76 -3.39 9.88
C LEU A 413 17.26 -3.38 10.09
N SER A 414 16.58 -4.49 9.80
CA SER A 414 15.17 -4.63 10.13
C SER A 414 14.85 -6.07 10.48
N ALA A 415 13.98 -6.26 11.46
CA ALA A 415 13.49 -7.57 11.86
C ALA A 415 12.04 -7.49 12.32
N ALA A 416 11.29 -8.58 12.12
CA ALA A 416 10.02 -8.80 12.77
C ALA A 416 9.85 -10.24 13.20
N GLU A 417 9.09 -10.42 14.28
CA GLU A 417 8.76 -11.71 14.87
C GLU A 417 7.31 -11.69 15.39
N ILE A 418 6.65 -12.85 15.34
CA ILE A 418 5.35 -13.05 16.00
C ILE A 418 5.61 -13.74 17.33
N THR A 419 5.41 -12.99 18.42
CA THR A 419 5.54 -13.45 19.80
C THR A 419 4.18 -13.85 20.38
N PRO A 420 4.13 -14.53 21.54
CA PRO A 420 2.87 -14.76 22.25
C PRO A 420 2.11 -13.48 22.63
N ALA A 421 2.77 -12.32 22.72
CA ALA A 421 2.12 -11.04 22.97
C ALA A 421 1.55 -10.40 21.70
N GLY A 422 2.17 -10.64 20.54
CA GLY A 422 1.78 -10.07 19.26
C GLY A 422 2.94 -9.98 18.26
N TYR A 423 2.71 -9.25 17.18
CA TYR A 423 3.71 -8.96 16.16
C TYR A 423 4.59 -7.79 16.61
N LEU A 424 5.91 -7.97 16.58
CA LEU A 424 6.90 -6.95 16.86
C LEU A 424 7.76 -6.72 15.63
N PHE A 425 7.98 -5.46 15.26
CA PHE A 425 8.88 -5.04 14.20
C PHE A 425 9.81 -3.94 14.71
N LEU A 426 11.08 -4.02 14.31
CA LEU A 426 12.10 -3.03 14.58
C LEU A 426 12.91 -2.78 13.31
N SER A 427 13.19 -1.52 13.00
CA SER A 427 14.15 -1.12 11.96
C SER A 427 15.04 0.01 12.41
N SER A 428 16.32 -0.07 12.06
CA SER A 428 17.31 1.00 12.18
C SER A 428 17.95 1.25 10.82
N ARG A 429 17.98 2.50 10.40
CA ARG A 429 18.57 2.96 9.14
C ARG A 429 19.54 4.08 9.45
N LEU A 430 20.70 4.02 8.85
CA LEU A 430 21.74 5.03 8.97
C LEU A 430 22.30 5.34 7.59
N GLY A 431 22.66 6.59 7.36
CA GLY A 431 23.17 7.03 6.06
C GLY A 431 23.88 8.36 6.19
N GLY A 432 24.77 8.64 5.25
CA GLY A 432 25.47 9.92 5.17
C GLY A 432 26.55 9.88 4.12
N TYR A 433 27.27 11.00 4.02
CA TYR A 433 28.32 11.20 3.05
C TYR A 433 29.62 11.55 3.76
N LEU A 434 30.73 11.10 3.20
CA LEU A 434 32.07 11.53 3.55
C LEU A 434 32.60 12.38 2.39
N ALA A 435 32.72 13.68 2.62
CA ALA A 435 33.28 14.62 1.67
C ALA A 435 34.81 14.63 1.70
N GLU A 436 35.41 15.37 0.76
CA GLU A 436 36.87 15.56 0.71
C GLU A 436 37.40 16.13 2.04
N GLY A 437 38.54 15.60 2.50
CA GLY A 437 39.09 15.92 3.82
C GLY A 437 38.43 15.20 5.00
N SER A 438 37.74 14.08 4.75
CA SER A 438 37.11 13.21 5.77
C SER A 438 36.02 13.88 6.61
N LYS A 439 35.34 14.88 6.03
CA LYS A 439 34.21 15.55 6.67
C LYS A 439 32.93 14.74 6.48
N ILE A 440 32.20 14.51 7.57
CA ILE A 440 30.88 13.86 7.52
C ILE A 440 29.84 14.92 7.15
N GLU A 441 28.96 14.61 6.21
CA GLU A 441 27.90 15.49 5.73
C GLU A 441 26.56 14.75 5.63
N GLN A 442 25.46 15.46 5.87
CA GLN A 442 24.08 15.00 5.69
C GLN A 442 23.80 13.63 6.35
N ALA A 443 24.35 13.42 7.54
CA ALA A 443 24.13 12.19 8.28
C ALA A 443 22.66 12.09 8.69
N VAL A 444 22.09 10.90 8.61
CA VAL A 444 20.72 10.59 8.99
C VAL A 444 20.68 9.27 9.76
N ILE A 445 19.90 9.26 10.84
CA ILE A 445 19.49 8.07 11.55
C ILE A 445 17.97 8.01 11.60
N ASN A 446 17.40 6.84 11.29
CA ASN A 446 15.97 6.57 11.42
C ASN A 446 15.77 5.26 12.19
N ILE A 447 15.00 5.31 13.28
CA ILE A 447 14.64 4.17 14.10
C ILE A 447 13.12 4.05 14.10
N ARG A 448 12.61 2.88 13.74
CA ARG A 448 11.16 2.63 13.75
C ARG A 448 10.87 1.34 14.49
N ALA A 449 9.85 1.38 15.34
CA ALA A 449 9.32 0.19 15.98
C ALA A 449 7.81 0.13 15.79
N GLN A 450 7.28 -1.08 15.61
CA GLN A 450 5.86 -1.31 15.51
C GLN A 450 5.50 -2.52 16.36
N TYR A 451 4.42 -2.41 17.12
CA TYR A 451 3.85 -3.51 17.88
C TYR A 451 2.36 -3.60 17.59
N PHE A 452 1.92 -4.79 17.17
CA PHE A 452 0.52 -5.10 16.94
C PHE A 452 0.12 -6.25 17.85
N SER A 453 -0.89 -6.02 18.70
CA SER A 453 -1.33 -7.05 19.63
C SER A 453 -1.90 -8.27 18.90
N ASN A 454 -2.07 -9.37 19.63
CA ASN A 454 -2.98 -10.41 19.18
C ASN A 454 -4.41 -9.88 19.03
N LEU A 455 -5.23 -10.60 18.26
CA LEU A 455 -6.63 -10.27 18.08
C LEU A 455 -7.41 -10.75 19.31
N TYR A 456 -8.07 -9.82 20.00
CA TYR A 456 -8.91 -10.12 21.15
C TYR A 456 -10.38 -10.08 20.77
N ARG A 457 -11.20 -10.94 21.38
CA ARG A 457 -12.65 -10.94 21.18
C ARG A 457 -13.33 -10.23 22.34
N ILE A 458 -14.07 -9.16 22.06
CA ILE A 458 -14.93 -8.49 23.05
C ILE A 458 -16.39 -8.62 22.59
N GLY A 459 -17.13 -9.51 23.25
CA GLY A 459 -18.46 -9.91 22.81
C GLY A 459 -18.41 -10.56 21.43
N SER A 460 -19.04 -9.93 20.44
CA SER A 460 -19.04 -10.38 19.05
C SER A 460 -18.04 -9.65 18.15
N ASN A 461 -17.33 -8.65 18.68
CA ASN A 461 -16.39 -7.81 17.94
C ASN A 461 -14.94 -8.27 18.16
N ASP A 462 -14.09 -8.02 17.17
CA ASP A 462 -12.64 -8.27 17.26
C ASP A 462 -11.90 -6.96 17.52
N ILE A 463 -10.94 -6.95 18.43
CA ILE A 463 -10.14 -5.77 18.78
C ILE A 463 -8.65 -6.07 18.60
N ARG A 464 -7.94 -5.11 18.01
CA ARG A 464 -6.48 -5.11 17.93
C ARG A 464 -5.92 -3.72 18.24
N HIS A 465 -4.79 -3.71 18.95
CA HIS A 465 -4.05 -2.51 19.28
C HIS A 465 -2.82 -2.39 18.39
N PHE A 466 -2.54 -1.15 17.95
CA PHE A 466 -1.40 -0.79 17.12
C PHE A 466 -0.61 0.29 17.82
N VAL A 467 0.67 0.02 18.05
CA VAL A 467 1.64 0.97 18.58
C VAL A 467 2.71 1.18 17.53
N ARG A 468 3.07 2.44 17.26
CA ARG A 468 4.16 2.79 16.36
C ARG A 468 5.04 3.85 16.99
N TYR A 469 6.33 3.70 16.76
CA TYR A 469 7.37 4.64 17.14
C TYR A 469 8.19 4.95 15.89
N ASP A 470 8.45 6.22 15.63
CA ASP A 470 9.32 6.69 14.55
C ASP A 470 10.20 7.82 15.07
N PHE A 471 11.51 7.63 15.01
CA PHE A 471 12.50 8.63 15.36
C PHE A 471 13.40 8.85 14.17
N THR A 472 13.55 10.10 13.76
CA THR A 472 14.44 10.50 12.67
C THR A 472 15.27 11.68 13.12
N ARG A 473 16.59 11.61 12.94
CA ARG A 473 17.51 12.71 13.23
C ARG A 473 18.48 12.90 12.08
N GLY A 474 18.54 14.13 11.59
CA GLY A 474 19.55 14.61 10.67
C GLY A 474 20.66 15.30 11.46
N ASN A 475 21.91 15.15 11.05
CA ASN A 475 23.04 15.91 11.59
C ASN A 475 23.90 16.43 10.43
N ILE A 476 24.51 17.61 10.62
CA ILE A 476 25.37 18.26 9.61
C ILE A 476 24.62 18.36 8.27
N ARG A 477 23.35 18.80 8.35
CA ARG A 477 22.50 19.05 7.20
C ARG A 477 22.92 20.36 6.54
N PHE A 478 22.59 20.49 5.27
CA PHE A 478 22.80 21.71 4.52
C PHE A 478 21.59 22.62 4.65
N ASP A 479 21.65 23.80 4.04
CA ASP A 479 20.53 24.73 4.04
C ASP A 479 19.64 24.52 2.81
N GLY A 480 18.36 24.82 2.95
CA GLY A 480 17.39 24.84 1.85
C GLY A 480 16.49 23.60 1.79
N GLU A 481 16.05 23.28 0.57
CA GLU A 481 14.89 22.41 0.38
C GLU A 481 15.18 20.91 0.62
N ARG A 482 14.30 20.26 1.39
CA ARG A 482 14.38 18.86 1.90
C ARG A 482 15.57 18.55 2.83
N GLU A 483 16.12 19.58 3.48
CA GLU A 483 17.08 19.42 4.57
C GLU A 483 16.40 19.49 5.96
N TYR A 484 15.10 19.23 6.00
CA TYR A 484 14.26 19.25 7.20
C TYR A 484 13.31 18.06 7.21
N VAL A 485 12.91 17.65 8.42
CA VAL A 485 11.80 16.74 8.67
C VAL A 485 10.54 17.49 9.09
N VAL A 486 9.36 16.97 8.76
CA VAL A 486 8.08 17.65 9.01
C VAL A 486 7.14 16.80 9.88
N LEU A 487 6.40 17.44 10.78
CA LEU A 487 5.20 16.85 11.38
C LEU A 487 3.97 17.20 10.55
N SER A 488 3.67 16.35 9.56
CA SER A 488 2.47 16.47 8.72
C SER A 488 1.48 15.32 8.96
N SER A 489 0.25 15.40 8.45
CA SER A 489 -0.80 14.39 8.69
C SER A 489 -0.42 12.95 8.34
N ASN A 490 0.49 12.76 7.37
CA ASN A 490 0.88 11.44 6.87
C ASN A 490 2.04 10.81 7.66
N TYR A 491 2.86 11.64 8.32
CA TYR A 491 4.09 11.24 9.02
C TYR A 491 4.21 11.84 10.43
N GLY A 492 3.10 12.36 10.97
CA GLY A 492 3.04 13.14 12.20
C GLY A 492 1.74 12.93 12.98
N VAL A 493 1.30 13.98 13.68
CA VAL A 493 0.02 13.96 14.42
C VAL A 493 -1.12 14.03 13.42
N ARG A 494 -1.99 13.01 13.41
CA ARG A 494 -3.05 12.88 12.42
C ARG A 494 -4.00 14.08 12.46
N GLY A 495 -4.17 14.76 11.32
CA GLY A 495 -5.08 15.91 11.16
C GLY A 495 -4.57 17.24 11.67
N LEU A 496 -3.32 17.28 12.11
CA LEU A 496 -2.57 18.51 12.34
C LEU A 496 -1.62 18.72 11.16
N SER A 497 -1.64 19.92 10.59
CA SER A 497 -0.68 20.35 9.58
C SER A 497 -0.31 21.80 9.86
N SER A 498 0.97 22.13 9.76
CA SER A 498 1.44 23.51 9.88
C SER A 498 2.78 23.66 9.15
N PRO A 499 2.98 24.74 8.38
CA PRO A 499 4.27 25.04 7.77
C PRO A 499 5.40 25.27 8.79
N SER A 500 5.10 25.69 10.02
CA SER A 500 6.10 25.89 11.09
C SER A 500 6.53 24.59 11.79
N LEU A 501 5.87 23.47 11.54
CA LEU A 501 6.19 22.19 12.16
C LEU A 501 7.27 21.40 11.39
N TYR A 502 8.41 22.02 11.17
CA TYR A 502 9.60 21.37 10.62
C TYR A 502 10.81 21.52 11.55
N GLY A 503 11.86 20.75 11.28
CA GLY A 503 13.13 20.82 12.02
C GLY A 503 14.10 19.77 11.49
N GLN A 504 15.14 19.45 12.27
CA GLN A 504 16.13 18.43 11.92
C GLN A 504 16.02 17.12 12.73
N THR A 505 15.12 17.08 13.70
CA THR A 505 14.82 15.88 14.49
C THR A 505 13.32 15.74 14.64
N ARG A 506 12.81 14.52 14.43
CA ARG A 506 11.39 14.17 14.64
C ARG A 506 11.29 12.94 15.53
N LEU A 507 10.39 13.00 16.50
CA LEU A 507 10.00 11.88 17.34
C LEU A 507 8.48 11.72 17.29
N MET A 508 8.02 10.51 17.00
CA MET A 508 6.61 10.17 16.87
C MET A 508 6.26 8.92 17.65
N PHE A 509 5.15 8.99 18.37
CA PHE A 509 4.47 7.85 18.97
C PHE A 509 3.00 7.87 18.56
N ASN A 510 2.53 6.77 17.98
CA ASN A 510 1.13 6.58 17.61
C ASN A 510 0.56 5.35 18.31
N PHE A 511 -0.59 5.54 18.94
CA PHE A 511 -1.44 4.47 19.42
C PHE A 511 -2.77 4.48 18.65
N GLU A 512 -3.24 3.30 18.28
CA GLU A 512 -4.57 3.09 17.72
C GLU A 512 -5.15 1.78 18.25
N SER A 513 -6.41 1.82 18.69
CA SER A 513 -7.17 0.62 19.04
C SER A 513 -8.34 0.51 18.09
N MET A 514 -8.43 -0.61 17.37
CA MET A 514 -9.41 -0.82 16.31
C MET A 514 -10.30 -2.00 16.66
N MET A 515 -11.62 -1.76 16.60
CA MET A 515 -12.68 -2.73 16.85
C MET A 515 -13.44 -3.02 15.56
N TYR A 516 -13.31 -4.24 15.05
CA TYR A 516 -13.96 -4.71 13.84
C TYR A 516 -15.32 -5.32 14.16
N SER A 517 -16.37 -4.80 13.52
CA SER A 517 -17.72 -5.38 13.63
C SER A 517 -17.79 -6.74 12.94
N PRO A 518 -18.55 -7.71 13.47
CA PRO A 518 -18.81 -8.98 12.78
C PRO A 518 -19.86 -8.85 11.66
N HIS A 519 -20.53 -7.70 11.53
CA HIS A 519 -21.60 -7.48 10.57
C HIS A 519 -21.09 -6.83 9.30
N TYR A 520 -21.66 -7.25 8.17
CA TYR A 520 -21.40 -6.64 6.86
C TYR A 520 -22.65 -5.93 6.36
N ILE A 521 -22.47 -4.74 5.79
CA ILE A 521 -23.52 -3.93 5.19
C ILE A 521 -23.20 -3.85 3.70
N TYR A 522 -23.91 -4.63 2.87
CA TYR A 522 -23.62 -4.72 1.42
C TYR A 522 -22.14 -5.00 1.09
N GLY A 523 -21.49 -5.86 1.88
CA GLY A 523 -20.07 -6.20 1.74
C GLY A 523 -19.10 -5.21 2.39
N PHE A 524 -19.58 -4.06 2.87
CA PHE A 524 -18.78 -3.17 3.72
C PHE A 524 -18.74 -3.67 5.15
N ARG A 525 -17.53 -3.79 5.71
CA ARG A 525 -17.32 -4.07 7.12
C ARG A 525 -16.98 -2.77 7.85
N PRO A 526 -17.77 -2.39 8.87
CA PRO A 526 -17.43 -1.26 9.73
C PRO A 526 -16.39 -1.65 10.78
N ALA A 527 -15.47 -0.73 11.05
CA ALA A 527 -14.55 -0.82 12.17
C ALA A 527 -14.44 0.53 12.88
N PHE A 528 -14.71 0.54 14.17
CA PHE A 528 -14.54 1.72 15.02
C PHE A 528 -13.10 1.76 15.52
N PHE A 529 -12.51 2.94 15.63
CA PHE A 529 -11.18 3.07 16.19
C PHE A 529 -11.09 4.29 17.11
N VAL A 530 -10.19 4.19 18.07
CA VAL A 530 -9.74 5.31 18.90
C VAL A 530 -8.24 5.48 18.71
N PHE A 531 -7.75 6.70 18.82
CA PHE A 531 -6.34 6.97 18.61
C PHE A 531 -5.77 8.03 19.53
N ALA A 532 -4.46 7.93 19.74
CA ALA A 532 -3.65 8.92 20.42
C ALA A 532 -2.30 9.06 19.71
N ASP A 533 -1.99 10.26 19.23
CA ASP A 533 -0.73 10.59 18.57
C ASP A 533 0.02 11.63 19.38
N PHE A 534 1.34 11.47 19.42
CA PHE A 534 2.26 12.34 20.11
C PHE A 534 3.46 12.57 19.19
N GLY A 535 3.79 13.85 18.94
CA GLY A 535 4.84 14.24 18.02
C GLY A 535 5.66 15.41 18.56
N MET A 536 6.96 15.34 18.38
CA MET A 536 7.91 16.41 18.66
C MET A 536 8.79 16.62 17.42
N VAL A 537 9.08 17.88 17.12
CA VAL A 537 10.03 18.30 16.08
C VAL A 537 10.89 19.40 16.64
N GLY A 538 12.14 19.47 16.20
CA GLY A 538 13.06 20.55 16.56
C GLY A 538 14.41 20.40 15.87
N GLU A 539 15.37 21.22 16.25
CA GLU A 539 16.69 21.27 15.60
C GLU A 539 17.59 20.08 15.98
N ALA A 540 18.72 19.92 15.30
CA ALA A 540 19.61 18.77 15.49
C ALA A 540 20.48 18.89 16.76
N ASP A 541 20.74 20.10 17.25
CA ASP A 541 21.55 20.40 18.42
C ASP A 541 20.75 20.35 19.74
N GLU A 542 19.42 20.41 19.65
CA GLU A 542 18.53 20.32 20.80
C GLU A 542 18.25 18.88 21.24
N LEU A 543 17.95 18.71 22.54
CA LEU A 543 17.38 17.46 23.03
C LEU A 543 15.90 17.42 22.64
N ILE A 544 15.51 16.44 21.82
CA ILE A 544 14.14 16.34 21.29
C ILE A 544 13.04 16.35 22.37
N TYR A 545 13.32 15.88 23.59
CA TYR A 545 12.36 15.87 24.70
C TYR A 545 12.10 17.25 25.33
N GLN A 546 12.97 18.24 25.05
CA GLN A 546 12.77 19.63 25.48
C GLN A 546 11.85 20.39 24.52
N ASN A 547 11.66 19.86 23.31
CA ASN A 547 10.81 20.47 22.30
C ASN A 547 9.32 20.33 22.64
N THR A 548 8.52 21.18 22.02
CA THR A 548 7.07 21.17 22.24
C THR A 548 6.47 19.83 21.81
N LEU A 549 5.76 19.19 22.73
CA LEU A 549 4.91 18.04 22.44
C LEU A 549 3.59 18.50 21.82
N TYR A 550 3.36 18.08 20.57
CA TYR A 550 2.07 18.16 19.92
C TYR A 550 1.34 16.83 20.05
N SER A 551 0.04 16.88 20.30
CA SER A 551 -0.78 15.68 20.47
C SER A 551 -2.12 15.78 19.76
N GLY A 552 -2.62 14.62 19.34
CA GLY A 552 -3.91 14.47 18.70
C GLY A 552 -4.61 13.23 19.24
N LEU A 553 -5.77 13.43 19.86
CA LEU A 553 -6.60 12.36 20.40
C LEU A 553 -7.90 12.28 19.61
N GLY A 554 -8.46 11.11 19.43
CA GLY A 554 -9.77 11.06 18.78
C GLY A 554 -10.34 9.69 18.55
N ILE A 555 -11.46 9.69 17.84
CA ILE A 555 -12.25 8.51 17.52
C ILE A 555 -12.64 8.54 16.04
N GLY A 556 -12.98 7.40 15.48
CA GLY A 556 -13.49 7.35 14.13
C GLY A 556 -14.10 6.01 13.72
N LEU A 557 -14.58 6.00 12.49
CA LEU A 557 -15.20 4.87 11.82
C LEU A 557 -14.51 4.67 10.47
N ARG A 558 -14.09 3.43 10.21
CA ARG A 558 -13.62 2.96 8.91
C ARG A 558 -14.66 2.04 8.28
N LEU A 559 -14.94 2.24 7.00
CA LEU A 559 -15.79 1.38 6.18
C LEU A 559 -15.00 0.85 4.99
N LYS A 560 -14.86 -0.47 4.87
CA LYS A 560 -14.13 -1.10 3.77
C LYS A 560 -14.91 -2.29 3.22
N ASN A 561 -14.96 -2.38 1.89
CA ASN A 561 -15.37 -3.58 1.17
C ASN A 561 -14.14 -4.13 0.44
N GLU A 562 -13.71 -5.34 0.77
CA GLU A 562 -12.49 -5.96 0.22
C GLU A 562 -12.65 -6.40 -1.24
N SER A 563 -13.89 -6.62 -1.69
CA SER A 563 -14.22 -6.92 -3.09
C SER A 563 -14.12 -5.70 -4.01
N LEU A 564 -14.06 -4.49 -3.44
CA LEU A 564 -13.89 -3.23 -4.17
C LEU A 564 -12.45 -2.72 -4.04
N ILE A 565 -11.90 -2.23 -5.16
CA ILE A 565 -10.55 -1.63 -5.18
C ILE A 565 -10.48 -0.27 -4.45
N PHE A 566 -11.62 0.31 -4.07
CA PHE A 566 -11.68 1.61 -3.42
C PHE A 566 -10.92 1.60 -2.10
N PRO A 567 -10.23 2.70 -1.73
CA PRO A 567 -9.62 2.78 -0.41
C PRO A 567 -10.69 2.77 0.69
N THR A 568 -10.25 2.63 1.94
CA THR A 568 -11.14 2.61 3.10
C THR A 568 -11.75 3.98 3.32
N PHE A 569 -13.07 4.09 3.43
CA PHE A 569 -13.71 5.34 3.82
C PHE A 569 -13.47 5.59 5.31
N LEU A 570 -13.01 6.78 5.64
CA LEU A 570 -12.60 7.19 6.97
C LEU A 570 -13.40 8.40 7.42
N PHE A 571 -14.07 8.26 8.57
CA PHE A 571 -14.73 9.32 9.31
C PHE A 571 -14.02 9.45 10.64
N ARG A 572 -13.59 10.64 11.02
CA ARG A 572 -12.83 10.83 12.27
C ARG A 572 -13.17 12.16 12.90
N PHE A 573 -13.17 12.15 14.23
CA PHE A 573 -13.19 13.33 15.09
C PHE A 573 -11.88 13.38 15.88
N GLY A 574 -11.23 14.53 15.89
CA GLY A 574 -9.95 14.76 16.55
C GLY A 574 -10.00 15.95 17.50
N TYR A 575 -9.27 15.85 18.60
CA TYR A 575 -9.03 16.90 19.58
C TYR A 575 -7.52 17.11 19.73
N TYR A 576 -7.11 18.39 19.70
CA TYR A 576 -5.71 18.80 19.66
C TYR A 576 -5.47 19.81 20.78
N PRO A 577 -4.90 19.37 21.92
CA PRO A 577 -4.76 20.23 23.11
C PRO A 577 -3.84 21.44 22.90
N LYS A 578 -2.80 21.28 22.07
CA LYS A 578 -1.83 22.34 21.76
C LYS A 578 -1.70 22.46 20.24
N LEU A 579 -1.78 23.69 19.75
CA LEU A 579 -1.74 24.02 18.34
C LEU A 579 -0.70 25.13 18.09
N PRO A 580 0.12 25.03 17.03
CA PRO A 580 0.86 26.16 16.49
C PRO A 580 -0.08 27.30 16.09
N ALA A 581 0.42 28.54 16.08
CA ALA A 581 -0.37 29.72 15.71
C ALA A 581 -0.85 29.67 14.24
N ASP A 582 -0.11 29.00 13.37
CA ASP A 582 -0.36 28.84 11.94
C ASP A 582 -0.95 27.45 11.59
N ALA A 583 -1.53 26.76 12.57
CA ALA A 583 -2.03 25.40 12.39
C ALA A 583 -3.32 25.34 11.58
N ASP A 584 -3.34 24.45 10.60
CA ASP A 584 -4.56 23.95 9.97
C ASP A 584 -4.97 22.63 10.63
N VAL A 585 -6.21 22.57 11.11
CA VAL A 585 -6.70 21.50 11.98
C VAL A 585 -8.01 20.93 11.46
N ALA A 586 -7.99 19.65 11.12
CA ALA A 586 -9.17 18.91 10.73
C ALA A 586 -9.81 18.22 11.94
N TYR A 587 -10.60 18.98 12.72
CA TYR A 587 -11.36 18.45 13.88
C TYR A 587 -12.32 17.33 13.48
N TRP A 588 -12.90 17.43 12.29
CA TRP A 588 -13.64 16.36 11.66
C TRP A 588 -13.35 16.35 10.17
N PHE A 589 -13.28 15.17 9.56
CA PHE A 589 -13.10 15.05 8.11
C PHE A 589 -13.57 13.70 7.63
N ILE A 590 -14.00 13.67 6.37
CA ILE A 590 -14.35 12.48 5.61
C ILE A 590 -13.28 12.32 4.54
N SER A 591 -12.59 11.19 4.54
CA SER A 591 -11.51 10.94 3.58
C SER A 591 -11.42 9.46 3.22
N THR A 592 -10.42 9.12 2.42
CA THR A 592 -10.10 7.76 2.06
C THR A 592 -8.68 7.42 2.51
N GLU A 593 -8.50 6.29 3.19
CA GLU A 593 -7.19 5.79 3.63
C GLU A 593 -6.78 4.60 2.76
N ASN A 594 -5.57 4.66 2.18
CA ASN A 594 -4.98 3.51 1.49
C ASN A 594 -4.58 2.44 2.51
N ARG A 595 -4.71 1.18 2.11
CA ARG A 595 -4.31 0.05 2.95
C ARG A 595 -2.81 0.13 3.26
N ARG A 596 -2.47 0.02 4.54
CA ARG A 596 -1.08 -0.10 5.00
C ARG A 596 -0.50 -1.46 4.61
N SER A 597 0.81 -1.53 4.44
CA SER A 597 1.51 -2.77 4.12
C SER A 597 2.59 -3.06 5.17
N PHE A 598 2.90 -4.35 5.35
CA PHE A 598 4.03 -4.78 6.16
C PHE A 598 5.34 -4.56 5.41
N GLU A 599 6.39 -4.24 6.16
CA GLU A 599 7.76 -4.22 5.63
C GLU A 599 8.13 -5.62 5.13
N GLN A 600 8.73 -5.70 3.94
CA GLN A 600 9.27 -6.94 3.40
C GLN A 600 10.76 -7.02 3.76
N PHE A 601 11.22 -8.20 4.15
CA PHE A 601 12.61 -8.46 4.51
C PHE A 601 13.46 -8.88 3.31
N ARG A 602 12.91 -8.84 2.09
CA ARG A 602 13.69 -9.07 0.87
C ARG A 602 14.55 -7.85 0.57
N VAL A 603 15.81 -8.07 0.19
CA VAL A 603 16.72 -7.00 -0.26
C VAL A 603 16.18 -6.41 -1.57
N LYS A 604 16.25 -5.08 -1.71
CA LYS A 604 15.83 -4.33 -2.90
C LYS A 604 17.04 -3.79 -3.66
N GLU A 605 16.79 -2.96 -4.67
CA GLU A 605 17.84 -2.17 -5.31
C GLU A 605 18.71 -1.39 -4.29
N PRO A 606 19.99 -1.13 -4.60
CA PRO A 606 20.81 -0.25 -3.77
C PRO A 606 20.11 1.10 -3.63
N TYR A 607 19.91 1.58 -2.41
CA TYR A 607 19.22 2.84 -2.16
C TYR A 607 20.09 3.77 -1.33
N ILE A 608 19.94 5.06 -1.59
CA ILE A 608 20.51 6.16 -0.80
C ILE A 608 19.47 6.52 0.24
N LEU A 609 19.83 6.53 1.53
CA LEU A 609 18.88 6.87 2.57
C LEU A 609 18.53 8.36 2.47
N GLU A 610 17.31 8.63 2.01
CA GLU A 610 16.74 9.97 2.00
C GLU A 610 16.33 10.37 3.42
N TYR A 611 16.40 11.67 3.69
CA TYR A 611 16.16 12.22 5.01
C TYR A 611 14.66 12.46 5.27
N GLU A 612 13.94 12.98 4.27
CA GLU A 612 12.47 12.93 4.14
C GLU A 612 12.04 13.11 2.68
#